data_AF-A6FI62-F1
#
_entry.id   AF-A6FI62-F1
#
_cell.length_a   1.000
_cell.length_b   1.000
_cell.length_c   1.000
_cell.angle_alpha   90.00
_cell.angle_beta   90.00
_cell.angle_gamma   90.00
#
_symmetry.space_group_name_H-M   'P 1'
#
loop_
_entity.id
_entity.type
_entity.pdbx_description
1 polymer ?
#
loop_
_entity_poly.entity_id
_entity_poly.type
_entity_poly.pdbx_seq_one_letter_code
_entity_poly.pdbx_strand_id
1 'polypeptide(L)'
;MARKDYAGHAPKPRNKRGAKKAPPAKKKRPVLAILLFLMLAIGLGYFLAQVSGTAEKAQPAPITKTPPKKLTVKPLPEKPKEEWQYPQDLQEKEVIVEIPPQQDTGIRYQMQCGSFRQRAQAESMKATIAFQGYTANIRH
;
A
#
# COMPACT_ATOMS: atom_id res chain seq x y z
N MET A 1 23.00 2.56 35.84
CA MET A 1 22.58 1.25 36.39
C MET A 1 22.09 0.36 35.25
N ALA A 2 22.35 -0.95 35.37
CA ALA A 2 21.98 -2.07 34.48
C ALA A 2 22.73 -2.22 33.14
N ARG A 3 23.87 -2.94 33.17
CA ARG A 3 24.33 -3.79 32.06
C ARG A 3 24.06 -5.22 32.51
N LYS A 4 23.19 -5.95 31.80
CA LYS A 4 23.01 -7.38 32.00
C LYS A 4 23.80 -8.06 30.90
N ASP A 5 24.96 -8.52 31.32
CA ASP A 5 26.03 -9.10 30.52
C ASP A 5 25.54 -10.35 29.78
N TYR A 6 25.28 -10.22 28.49
CA TYR A 6 25.17 -11.35 27.57
C TYR A 6 26.58 -11.69 27.05
N ALA A 7 27.45 -12.15 27.95
CA ALA A 7 28.73 -12.74 27.60
C ALA A 7 29.04 -13.80 28.64
N GLY A 8 28.53 -15.02 28.46
CA GLY A 8 28.80 -16.09 29.43
C GLY A 8 27.94 -17.35 29.39
N HIS A 9 27.16 -17.61 28.35
CA HIS A 9 26.46 -18.88 28.22
C HIS A 9 26.92 -19.61 26.96
N ALA A 10 28.04 -20.33 27.08
CA ALA A 10 28.34 -21.42 26.17
C ALA A 10 27.22 -22.47 26.31
N PRO A 11 26.57 -22.89 25.22
CA PRO A 11 25.51 -23.89 25.31
C PRO A 11 26.10 -25.24 25.76
N LYS A 12 25.54 -25.80 26.84
CA LYS A 12 25.84 -27.18 27.27
C LYS A 12 25.64 -28.15 26.09
N PRO A 13 26.52 -29.16 25.88
CA PRO A 13 26.31 -30.16 24.85
C PRO A 13 25.02 -30.93 25.16
N ARG A 14 23.98 -30.68 24.35
CA ARG A 14 22.69 -31.36 24.45
C ARG A 14 22.85 -32.77 23.91
N ASN A 15 22.73 -33.76 24.79
CA ASN A 15 22.75 -35.18 24.43
C ASN A 15 21.68 -35.43 23.35
N LYS A 16 22.10 -35.89 22.15
CA LYS A 16 21.20 -36.20 21.03
C LYS A 16 20.39 -37.45 21.35
N ARG A 17 19.32 -37.30 22.13
CA ARG A 17 18.22 -38.27 22.09
C ARG A 17 17.57 -38.16 20.71
N GLY A 18 17.64 -39.24 19.95
CA GLY A 18 17.12 -39.34 18.59
C GLY A 18 15.71 -38.76 18.50
N ALA A 19 15.54 -37.81 17.58
CA ALA A 19 14.23 -37.30 17.24
C ALA A 19 13.44 -38.45 16.61
N LYS A 20 12.53 -39.07 17.38
CA LYS A 20 11.47 -39.87 16.80
C LYS A 20 10.70 -38.92 15.87
N LYS A 21 10.74 -39.19 14.57
CA LYS A 21 10.02 -38.41 13.57
C LYS A 21 8.55 -38.36 13.98
N ALA A 22 8.04 -37.16 14.21
CA ALA A 22 6.60 -36.96 14.41
C ALA A 22 5.88 -37.44 13.13
N PRO A 23 4.76 -38.18 13.24
CA PRO A 23 4.01 -38.60 12.07
C PRO A 23 3.52 -37.35 11.31
N PRO A 24 3.52 -37.38 9.97
CA PRO A 24 3.08 -36.24 9.18
C PRO A 24 1.62 -35.92 9.51
N ALA A 25 1.38 -34.71 10.01
CA ALA A 25 0.04 -34.24 10.31
C ALA A 25 -0.80 -34.26 9.02
N LYS A 26 -1.77 -35.17 8.96
CA LYS A 26 -2.70 -35.29 7.84
C LYS A 26 -3.56 -34.03 7.81
N LYS A 27 -3.28 -33.11 6.86
CA LYS A 27 -4.10 -31.91 6.64
C LYS A 27 -5.52 -32.35 6.27
N LYS A 28 -6.47 -32.11 7.17
CA LYS A 28 -7.90 -32.33 6.89
C LYS A 28 -8.33 -31.31 5.84
N ARG A 29 -8.97 -31.77 4.76
CA ARG A 29 -9.46 -30.88 3.69
C ARG A 29 -10.48 -29.90 4.29
N PRO A 30 -10.45 -28.60 3.92
CA PRO A 30 -11.29 -27.58 4.53
C PRO A 30 -12.71 -27.59 3.94
N VAL A 31 -13.40 -28.75 4.01
CA VAL A 31 -14.73 -28.97 3.41
C VAL A 31 -15.74 -27.95 3.91
N LEU A 32 -15.71 -27.63 5.21
CA LEU A 32 -16.60 -26.63 5.81
C LEU A 32 -16.39 -25.22 5.21
N ALA A 33 -15.15 -24.82 4.97
CA ALA A 33 -14.85 -23.50 4.40
C ALA A 33 -15.29 -23.42 2.94
N ILE A 34 -15.13 -24.51 2.18
CA ILE A 34 -15.61 -24.61 0.79
C ILE A 34 -17.14 -24.50 0.75
N LEU A 35 -17.84 -25.18 1.67
CA LEU A 35 -19.29 -25.17 1.74
C LEU A 35 -19.83 -23.77 2.12
N LEU A 36 -19.16 -23.10 3.07
CA LEU A 36 -19.50 -21.72 3.46
C LEU A 36 -19.29 -20.73 2.31
N PHE A 37 -18.20 -20.86 1.56
CA PHE A 37 -17.92 -20.01 0.41
C PHE A 37 -18.94 -20.22 -0.72
N LEU A 38 -19.33 -21.47 -0.99
CA LEU A 38 -20.34 -21.77 -2.00
C LEU A 38 -21.70 -21.16 -1.62
N MET A 39 -22.10 -21.27 -0.35
CA MET A 39 -23.33 -20.67 0.17
C MET A 39 -23.33 -19.14 0.00
N LEU A 40 -22.21 -18.48 0.33
CA LEU A 40 -22.07 -17.04 0.18
C LEU A 40 -22.12 -16.60 -1.29
N ALA A 41 -21.46 -17.34 -2.20
CA ALA A 41 -21.44 -17.03 -3.62
C ALA A 41 -22.84 -17.16 -4.26
N ILE A 42 -23.62 -18.19 -3.87
CA ILE A 42 -24.99 -18.37 -4.33
C ILE A 42 -25.89 -17.25 -3.79
N GLY A 43 -25.78 -16.92 -2.50
CA GLY A 43 -26.54 -15.82 -1.89
C GLY A 43 -26.24 -14.46 -2.54
N LEU A 44 -24.95 -14.18 -2.80
CA LEU A 44 -24.52 -12.94 -3.47
C LEU A 44 -25.00 -12.89 -4.92
N GLY A 45 -24.93 -14.01 -5.66
CA GLY A 45 -25.44 -14.11 -7.03
C GLY A 45 -26.95 -13.86 -7.11
N TYR A 46 -27.71 -14.42 -6.18
CA TYR A 46 -29.16 -14.18 -6.10
C TYR A 46 -29.48 -12.73 -5.74
N PHE A 47 -28.72 -12.14 -4.82
CA PHE A 47 -28.87 -10.73 -4.42
C PHE A 47 -28.58 -9.76 -5.58
N LEU A 48 -27.51 -10.01 -6.35
CA LEU A 48 -27.20 -9.20 -7.53
C LEU A 48 -28.26 -9.33 -8.63
N ALA A 49 -28.81 -10.53 -8.81
CA ALA A 49 -29.94 -10.74 -9.71
C ALA A 49 -31.19 -9.95 -9.26
N GLN A 50 -31.42 -9.83 -7.95
CA GLN A 50 -32.53 -9.05 -7.39
C GLN A 50 -32.36 -7.53 -7.55
N VAL A 51 -31.11 -7.04 -7.55
CA VAL A 51 -30.80 -5.59 -7.65
C VAL A 51 -30.61 -5.12 -9.11
N SER A 52 -30.35 -6.02 -10.06
CA SER A 52 -30.07 -5.67 -11.46
C SER A 52 -31.24 -5.04 -12.23
N GLY A 53 -32.41 -4.90 -11.62
CA GLY A 53 -33.58 -4.22 -12.19
C GLY A 53 -33.59 -2.70 -12.09
N THR A 54 -32.65 -2.06 -11.38
CA THR A 54 -32.67 -0.60 -11.11
C THR A 54 -31.71 0.23 -11.96
N ALA A 55 -31.28 -0.29 -13.12
CA ALA A 55 -30.50 0.47 -14.09
C ALA A 55 -31.42 1.24 -15.06
N GLU A 56 -31.98 2.35 -14.59
CA GLU A 56 -32.70 3.29 -15.45
C GLU A 56 -31.71 3.91 -16.45
N LYS A 57 -31.84 3.54 -17.73
CA LYS A 57 -31.10 4.17 -18.83
C LYS A 57 -31.55 5.63 -18.95
N ALA A 58 -30.75 6.54 -18.41
CA ALA A 58 -30.89 7.96 -18.65
C ALA A 58 -30.67 8.25 -20.16
N GLN A 59 -31.74 8.61 -20.86
CA GLN A 59 -31.66 9.18 -22.21
C GLN A 59 -31.45 10.69 -22.10
N PRO A 60 -30.44 11.27 -22.75
CA PRO A 60 -30.24 12.73 -22.74
C PRO A 60 -31.30 13.44 -23.60
N ALA A 61 -31.96 14.43 -23.01
CA ALA A 61 -32.97 15.28 -23.64
C ALA A 61 -32.38 16.20 -24.74
N PRO A 62 -33.12 16.51 -25.81
CA PRO A 62 -32.65 17.35 -26.91
C PRO A 62 -32.62 18.84 -26.54
N ILE A 63 -31.54 19.50 -26.93
CA ILE A 63 -31.24 20.90 -26.67
C ILE A 63 -31.91 21.77 -27.75
N THR A 64 -32.89 22.60 -27.35
CA THR A 64 -33.51 23.62 -28.21
C THR A 64 -32.49 24.71 -28.56
N LYS A 65 -32.23 24.92 -29.85
CA LYS A 65 -31.43 26.03 -30.37
C LYS A 65 -32.30 27.28 -30.51
N THR A 66 -32.05 28.31 -29.72
CA THR A 66 -32.54 29.68 -29.96
C THR A 66 -31.51 30.48 -30.76
N PRO A 67 -31.93 31.25 -31.80
CA PRO A 67 -31.01 32.09 -32.57
C PRO A 67 -30.66 33.39 -31.81
N PRO A 68 -29.45 33.96 -32.01
CA PRO A 68 -28.99 35.12 -31.26
C PRO A 68 -29.58 36.42 -31.80
N LYS A 69 -30.28 37.17 -30.93
CA LYS A 69 -30.70 38.54 -31.23
C LYS A 69 -29.49 39.48 -31.07
N LYS A 70 -28.95 39.93 -32.21
CA LYS A 70 -27.94 40.98 -32.28
C LYS A 70 -28.52 42.27 -31.70
N LEU A 71 -27.83 42.88 -30.73
CA LEU A 71 -28.14 44.24 -30.26
C LEU A 71 -26.84 45.06 -30.20
N THR A 72 -26.78 45.96 -31.18
CA THR A 72 -26.21 47.32 -31.21
C THR A 72 -25.19 47.70 -30.14
N VAL A 73 -23.93 47.84 -30.58
CA VAL A 73 -22.80 48.38 -29.83
C VAL A 73 -22.97 49.90 -29.67
N LYS A 74 -23.11 50.37 -28.42
CA LYS A 74 -22.69 51.73 -28.03
C LYS A 74 -21.23 51.63 -27.55
N PRO A 75 -20.33 52.52 -27.95
CA PRO A 75 -18.95 52.49 -27.47
C PRO A 75 -18.94 52.82 -25.97
N LEU A 76 -18.48 51.85 -25.17
CA LEU A 76 -18.28 51.97 -23.73
C LEU A 76 -16.96 52.71 -23.48
N PRO A 77 -16.85 53.61 -22.47
CA PRO A 77 -15.56 54.22 -22.12
C PRO A 77 -14.55 53.13 -21.71
N GLU A 78 -13.28 53.31 -22.07
CA GLU A 78 -12.23 52.32 -21.82
C GLU A 78 -12.13 51.98 -20.33
N LYS A 79 -12.09 50.68 -20.02
CA LYS A 79 -11.94 50.19 -18.65
C LYS A 79 -10.59 50.63 -18.07
N PRO A 80 -10.52 51.01 -16.79
CA PRO A 80 -9.25 51.26 -16.12
C PRO A 80 -8.39 50.00 -16.14
N LYS A 81 -7.07 50.17 -16.35
CA LYS A 81 -6.10 49.08 -16.38
C LYS A 81 -5.89 48.55 -14.97
N GLU A 82 -6.20 47.27 -14.76
CA GLU A 82 -5.90 46.53 -13.54
C GLU A 82 -4.39 46.24 -13.49
N GLU A 83 -3.68 46.83 -12.54
CA GLU A 83 -2.31 46.42 -12.22
C GLU A 83 -2.37 45.13 -11.39
N TRP A 84 -1.97 44.02 -12.01
CA TRP A 84 -1.92 42.71 -11.37
C TRP A 84 -0.70 42.65 -10.43
N GLN A 85 -0.92 42.88 -9.13
CA GLN A 85 0.10 42.71 -8.06
C GLN A 85 0.41 41.23 -7.72
N TYR A 86 -0.20 40.29 -8.44
CA TYR A 86 -0.17 38.87 -8.11
C TYR A 86 1.20 38.14 -8.24
N PRO A 87 2.20 38.60 -9.04
CA PRO A 87 3.48 37.87 -9.13
C PRO A 87 4.42 38.06 -7.93
N GLN A 88 4.25 39.11 -7.13
CA GLN A 88 5.22 39.49 -6.09
C GLN A 88 5.15 38.59 -4.85
N ASP A 89 3.95 38.19 -4.43
CA ASP A 89 3.75 37.51 -3.14
C ASP A 89 4.24 36.05 -3.13
N LEU A 90 4.54 35.46 -4.29
CA LEU A 90 4.90 34.06 -4.41
C LEU A 90 6.41 33.79 -4.40
N GLN A 91 7.25 34.83 -4.55
CA GLN A 91 8.70 34.68 -4.58
C GLN A 91 9.34 34.55 -3.18
N GLU A 92 8.71 35.08 -2.14
CA GLU A 92 9.39 35.25 -0.84
C GLU A 92 9.21 34.09 0.15
N LYS A 93 8.56 32.99 -0.23
CA LYS A 93 8.36 31.86 0.69
C LYS A 93 9.46 30.82 0.60
N GLU A 94 10.64 31.19 1.08
CA GLU A 94 11.74 30.24 1.28
C GLU A 94 11.49 29.46 2.59
N VAL A 95 11.14 28.18 2.46
CA VAL A 95 10.96 27.29 3.61
C VAL A 95 12.33 26.79 4.06
N ILE A 96 12.92 27.47 5.04
CA ILE A 96 14.15 27.03 5.68
C ILE A 96 13.82 25.78 6.51
N VAL A 97 14.05 24.60 5.92
CA VAL A 97 13.94 23.33 6.62
C VAL A 97 15.25 23.10 7.38
N GLU A 98 15.26 23.43 8.65
CA GLU A 98 16.34 23.02 9.56
C GLU A 98 16.25 21.50 9.77
N ILE A 99 17.11 20.76 9.07
CA ILE A 99 17.23 19.31 9.24
C ILE A 99 18.07 19.10 10.52
N PRO A 100 17.50 18.52 11.59
CA PRO A 100 18.28 18.26 12.79
C PRO A 100 19.43 17.29 12.49
N PRO A 101 20.60 17.45 13.13
CA PRO A 101 21.75 16.60 12.86
C PRO A 101 21.42 15.14 13.19
N GLN A 102 21.44 14.29 12.16
CA GLN A 102 21.21 12.85 12.31
C GLN A 102 22.41 12.27 13.08
N GLN A 103 22.15 11.84 14.32
CA GLN A 103 23.16 11.20 15.15
C GLN A 103 23.48 9.82 14.57
N ASP A 104 24.62 9.70 13.89
CA ASP A 104 25.14 8.39 13.48
C ASP A 104 25.55 7.61 14.73
N THR A 105 24.63 6.80 15.24
CA THR A 105 24.85 5.93 16.41
C THR A 105 25.92 4.85 16.16
N GLY A 106 26.51 4.77 14.96
CA GLY A 106 27.53 3.79 14.55
C GLY A 106 27.02 2.34 14.47
N ILE A 107 25.81 2.07 14.96
CA ILE A 107 25.19 0.76 15.01
C ILE A 107 24.43 0.52 13.71
N ARG A 108 24.81 -0.55 12.99
CA ARG A 108 24.11 -1.00 11.79
C ARG A 108 22.96 -1.93 12.16
N TYR A 109 21.74 -1.42 12.15
CA TYR A 109 20.53 -2.21 12.31
C TYR A 109 20.24 -3.02 11.05
N GLN A 110 19.86 -4.29 11.21
CA GLN A 110 19.39 -5.15 10.11
C GLN A 110 18.02 -5.71 10.48
N MET A 111 17.06 -5.57 9.58
CA MET A 111 15.72 -6.13 9.76
C MET A 111 15.73 -7.62 9.39
N GLN A 112 15.31 -8.49 10.30
CA GLN A 112 15.20 -9.92 10.01
C GLN A 112 13.93 -10.19 9.18
N CYS A 113 14.09 -10.41 7.88
CA CYS A 113 12.96 -10.67 6.98
C CYS A 113 12.42 -12.11 7.07
N GLY A 114 13.17 -13.06 7.63
CA GLY A 114 12.74 -14.45 7.79
C GLY A 114 13.88 -15.40 8.18
N SER A 115 13.55 -16.67 8.41
CA SER A 115 14.53 -17.76 8.54
C SER A 115 14.06 -18.96 7.74
N PHE A 116 14.95 -19.55 6.95
CA PHE A 116 14.61 -20.62 6.02
C PHE A 116 15.54 -21.82 6.23
N ARG A 117 15.00 -23.03 6.12
CA ARG A 117 15.78 -24.27 6.19
C ARG A 117 16.50 -24.61 4.89
N GLN A 118 15.95 -24.15 3.76
CA GLN A 118 16.45 -24.41 2.42
C GLN A 118 16.81 -23.09 1.76
N ARG A 119 17.96 -23.04 1.06
CA ARG A 119 18.44 -21.84 0.40
C ARG A 119 17.49 -21.32 -0.69
N ALA A 120 16.88 -22.23 -1.45
CA ALA A 120 15.92 -21.88 -2.50
C ALA A 120 14.73 -21.03 -1.98
N GLN A 121 14.27 -21.30 -0.75
CA GLN A 121 13.17 -20.53 -0.14
C GLN A 121 13.61 -19.12 0.27
N ALA A 122 14.87 -18.96 0.69
CA ALA A 122 15.44 -17.65 0.98
C ALA A 122 15.65 -16.83 -0.31
N GLU A 123 16.04 -17.49 -1.40
CA GLU A 123 16.22 -16.85 -2.71
C GLU A 123 14.89 -16.40 -3.30
N SER A 124 13.82 -17.21 -3.22
CA SER A 124 12.48 -16.78 -3.66
C SER A 124 11.99 -15.58 -2.86
N MET A 125 12.18 -15.57 -1.53
CA MET A 125 11.79 -14.44 -0.70
C MET A 125 12.62 -13.19 -1.03
N LYS A 126 13.93 -13.34 -1.23
CA LYS A 126 14.81 -12.25 -1.66
C LYS A 126 14.36 -11.65 -3.00
N ALA A 127 13.94 -12.48 -3.95
CA ALA A 127 13.41 -12.02 -5.23
C ALA A 127 12.13 -11.19 -5.04
N THR A 128 11.19 -11.65 -4.21
CA THR A 128 9.98 -10.88 -3.88
C THR A 128 10.31 -9.52 -3.26
N ILE A 129 11.26 -9.48 -2.31
CA ILE A 129 11.70 -8.23 -1.67
C ILE A 129 12.35 -7.29 -2.71
N ALA A 130 13.15 -7.85 -3.63
CA ALA A 130 13.74 -7.08 -4.72
C ALA A 130 12.69 -6.51 -5.69
N PHE A 131 11.61 -7.24 -5.99
CA PHE A 131 10.50 -6.73 -6.80
C PHE A 131 9.74 -5.59 -6.12
N GLN A 132 9.77 -5.51 -4.79
CA GLN A 132 9.24 -4.38 -4.03
C GLN A 132 10.20 -3.17 -4.00
N GLY A 133 11.38 -3.30 -4.61
CA GLY A 133 12.42 -2.25 -4.63
C GLY A 133 13.33 -2.26 -3.41
N TYR A 134 13.27 -3.29 -2.55
CA TYR A 134 14.11 -3.40 -1.37
C TYR A 134 15.26 -4.40 -1.57
N THR A 135 16.39 -4.18 -0.91
CA THR A 135 17.54 -5.11 -0.96
C THR A 135 17.54 -6.04 0.25
N ALA A 136 17.55 -7.34 0.01
CA ALA A 136 17.74 -8.35 1.06
C ALA A 136 19.03 -9.16 0.85
N ASN A 137 19.68 -9.55 1.95
CA ASN A 137 20.87 -10.39 1.94
C ASN A 137 20.60 -11.71 2.69
N ILE A 138 21.12 -12.82 2.16
CA ILE A 138 20.99 -14.15 2.75
C ILE A 138 22.30 -14.45 3.49
N ARG A 139 22.21 -14.64 4.81
CA ARG A 139 23.33 -15.04 5.67
C ARG A 139 23.10 -16.46 6.17
N HIS A 140 24.18 -17.25 6.23
CA HIS A 140 24.19 -18.62 6.75
C HIS A 140 24.53 -18.64 8.24
#